data_AF-A0A5R9EBC5-F1
#
_entry.id   AF-A0A5R9EBC5-F1
#
_cell.length_a   1.000
_cell.length_b   1.000
_cell.length_c   1.000
_cell.angle_alpha   90.00
_cell.angle_beta   90.00
_cell.angle_gamma   90.00
#
_symmetry.space_group_name_H-M   'P 1'
#
loop_
_entity.id
_entity.type
_entity.pdbx_description
1 polymer ?
#
loop_
_entity_poly.entity_id
_entity_poly.type
_entity_poly.pdbx_seq_one_letter_code
_entity_poly.pdbx_strand_id
1 'polypeptide(L)'
;MGSRGSWTTALRTAALAVACLTGCSSGAEKPTAEDQRAAHLDRVRETYRLGRSEGLALQRQKIASGAPPAYSSPSEEECKDRWDQLGERQQRAGDRGGFLSACSSFPAPGLPGYDEAVAEASRSTLRP
;
A
#
# COMPACT_ATOMS: atom_id res chain seq x y z
N MET A 1 31.16 -52.23 -10.67
CA MET A 1 31.30 -53.22 -9.57
C MET A 1 32.13 -52.54 -8.50
N GLY A 2 31.69 -52.23 -7.28
CA GLY A 2 30.62 -52.78 -6.46
C GLY A 2 31.22 -53.29 -5.15
N SER A 3 30.71 -52.78 -4.02
CA SER A 3 30.84 -53.30 -2.63
C SER A 3 32.06 -52.85 -1.81
N ARG A 4 32.02 -52.57 -0.50
CA ARG A 4 31.04 -52.24 0.57
C ARG A 4 31.82 -52.39 1.89
N GLY A 5 31.42 -51.72 2.98
CA GLY A 5 31.81 -52.05 4.37
C GLY A 5 32.79 -51.05 5.01
N SER A 6 32.49 -50.11 5.91
CA SER A 6 31.49 -49.92 6.98
C SER A 6 32.01 -50.21 8.41
N TRP A 7 31.89 -49.17 9.27
CA TRP A 7 31.60 -49.15 10.72
C TRP A 7 32.76 -48.89 11.70
N THR A 8 32.65 -47.77 12.44
CA THR A 8 32.66 -47.65 13.92
C THR A 8 32.61 -46.15 14.32
N THR A 9 31.43 -45.63 14.71
CA THR A 9 31.03 -45.23 16.09
C THR A 9 31.90 -44.19 16.79
N ALA A 10 31.31 -43.03 17.13
CA ALA A 10 31.10 -42.65 18.54
C ALA A 10 30.28 -41.35 18.72
N LEU A 11 29.13 -41.53 19.40
CA LEU A 11 28.51 -40.69 20.45
C LEU A 11 28.25 -39.20 20.20
N ARG A 12 26.98 -38.78 20.13
CA ARG A 12 26.10 -38.39 21.28
C ARG A 12 26.55 -37.10 21.98
N THR A 13 25.87 -36.00 21.64
CA THR A 13 25.36 -35.05 22.64
C THR A 13 23.89 -34.77 22.36
N ALA A 14 23.07 -35.35 23.22
CA ALA A 14 21.65 -35.09 23.31
C ALA A 14 21.40 -33.72 23.94
N ALA A 15 20.25 -33.14 23.58
CA ALA A 15 19.43 -32.26 24.40
C ALA A 15 20.03 -30.93 24.87
N LEU A 16 19.67 -29.86 24.16
CA LEU A 16 19.26 -28.61 24.79
C LEU A 16 17.96 -28.13 24.13
N ALA A 17 16.87 -28.81 24.50
CA ALA A 17 15.53 -28.28 24.42
C ALA A 17 15.29 -27.42 25.68
N VAL A 18 15.82 -26.19 25.68
CA VAL A 18 15.58 -25.14 26.69
C VAL A 18 15.79 -23.82 25.92
N ALA A 19 14.83 -22.95 25.61
CA ALA A 19 13.50 -22.73 26.13
C ALA A 19 12.59 -22.15 25.03
N CYS A 20 11.52 -22.84 24.66
CA CYS A 20 10.37 -22.24 23.96
C CYS A 20 9.23 -21.88 24.94
N LEU A 21 9.54 -21.60 26.22
CA LEU A 21 8.54 -21.48 27.28
C LEU A 21 8.49 -20.14 28.03
N THR A 22 8.99 -19.05 27.43
CA THR A 22 8.63 -17.69 27.87
C THR A 22 8.55 -16.77 26.66
N GLY A 23 7.39 -16.75 25.99
CA GLY A 23 7.17 -15.82 24.87
C GLY A 23 5.81 -15.94 24.16
N CYS A 24 5.13 -17.09 24.20
CA CYS A 24 3.75 -17.21 23.68
C CYS A 24 2.72 -17.04 24.80
N SER A 25 2.82 -15.93 25.53
CA SER A 25 1.69 -15.39 26.29
C SER A 25 1.70 -13.89 26.10
N SER A 26 1.72 -13.44 24.86
CA SER A 26 1.09 -12.16 24.59
C SER A 26 -0.40 -12.40 24.79
N GLY A 27 -0.93 -11.91 25.91
CA GLY A 27 -2.31 -11.46 25.95
C GLY A 27 -2.44 -10.36 24.90
N ALA A 28 -2.50 -10.74 23.63
CA ALA A 28 -2.96 -9.85 22.59
C ALA A 28 -4.44 -9.67 22.91
N GLU A 29 -4.75 -8.62 23.67
CA GLU A 29 -6.11 -8.11 23.76
C GLU A 29 -6.66 -8.08 22.34
N LYS A 30 -7.76 -8.81 22.13
CA LYS A 30 -8.42 -8.80 20.83
C LYS A 30 -8.74 -7.33 20.53
N PRO A 31 -8.42 -6.83 19.31
CA PRO A 31 -8.70 -5.45 18.96
C PRO A 31 -10.16 -5.13 19.28
N THR A 32 -10.37 -4.06 20.04
CA THR A 32 -11.71 -3.62 20.40
C THR A 32 -12.46 -3.17 19.14
N ALA A 33 -13.78 -3.02 19.23
CA ALA A 33 -14.56 -2.45 18.14
C ALA A 33 -14.09 -1.03 17.77
N GLU A 34 -13.60 -0.27 18.76
CA GLU A 34 -13.03 1.06 18.56
C GLU A 34 -11.71 1.01 17.78
N ASP A 35 -10.82 0.07 18.12
CA ASP A 35 -9.56 -0.15 17.38
C ASP A 35 -9.82 -0.55 15.92
N GLN A 36 -10.79 -1.43 15.70
CA GLN A 36 -11.17 -1.85 14.34
C GLN A 36 -11.75 -0.69 13.53
N ARG A 37 -12.57 0.15 14.16
CA ARG A 37 -13.11 1.36 13.54
C ARG A 37 -12.02 2.36 13.20
N ALA A 38 -11.08 2.60 14.11
CA ALA A 38 -9.94 3.49 13.88
C ALA A 38 -9.09 2.98 12.70
N ALA A 39 -8.74 1.69 12.71
CA ALA A 39 -7.98 1.06 11.63
C ALA A 39 -8.71 1.14 10.27
N HIS A 40 -10.03 0.98 10.25
CA HIS A 40 -10.83 1.13 9.03
C HIS A 40 -10.80 2.58 8.51
N LEU A 41 -11.00 3.57 9.37
CA LEU A 41 -10.96 4.98 8.98
C LEU A 41 -9.57 5.38 8.47
N ASP A 42 -8.52 4.90 9.12
CA ASP A 42 -7.15 5.15 8.68
C ASP A 42 -6.89 4.49 7.32
N ARG A 43 -7.37 3.26 7.11
CA ARG A 43 -7.30 2.61 5.81
C ARG A 43 -7.98 3.45 4.71
N VAL A 44 -9.22 3.88 4.94
CA VAL A 44 -9.97 4.71 3.96
C VAL A 44 -9.22 6.02 3.66
N ARG A 45 -8.65 6.67 4.69
CA ARG A 45 -7.85 7.89 4.53
C ARG A 45 -6.58 7.65 3.72
N GLU A 46 -5.86 6.56 3.98
CA GLU A 46 -4.64 6.22 3.24
C GLU A 46 -4.97 5.88 1.78
N THR A 47 -6.03 5.12 1.52
CA THR A 47 -6.49 4.84 0.15
C THR A 47 -6.85 6.11 -0.60
N TYR A 48 -7.58 7.01 0.05
CA TYR A 48 -7.95 8.30 -0.52
C TYR A 48 -6.69 9.14 -0.84
N ARG A 49 -5.75 9.24 0.12
CA ARG A 49 -4.46 9.93 -0.08
C ARG A 49 -3.66 9.38 -1.25
N LEU A 50 -3.61 8.06 -1.38
CA LEU A 50 -2.95 7.36 -2.48
C LEU A 50 -3.62 7.67 -3.82
N GLY A 51 -4.95 7.64 -3.89
CA GLY A 51 -5.69 8.04 -5.08
C GLY A 51 -5.39 9.48 -5.48
N ARG A 52 -5.40 10.42 -4.53
CA ARG A 52 -5.06 11.83 -4.78
C ARG A 52 -3.63 12.01 -5.30
N SER A 53 -2.65 11.32 -4.73
CA SER A 53 -1.25 11.43 -5.19
C SER A 53 -1.05 10.86 -6.59
N GLU A 54 -1.66 9.72 -6.89
CA GLU A 54 -1.59 9.13 -8.23
C GLU A 54 -2.32 9.97 -9.28
N GLY A 55 -3.47 10.56 -8.93
CA GLY A 55 -4.19 11.51 -9.80
C GLY A 55 -3.34 12.73 -10.14
N LEU A 56 -2.65 13.31 -9.15
CA LEU A 56 -1.71 14.41 -9.37
C LEU A 56 -0.53 13.99 -10.26
N ALA A 57 0.02 12.79 -10.07
CA ALA A 57 1.11 12.27 -10.89
C ALA A 57 0.68 12.10 -12.36
N LEU A 58 -0.50 11.51 -12.60
CA LEU A 58 -1.07 11.37 -13.94
C LEU A 58 -1.31 12.73 -14.60
N GLN A 59 -1.88 13.69 -13.88
CA GLN A 59 -2.11 15.02 -14.43
C GLN A 59 -0.80 15.71 -14.83
N ARG A 60 0.23 15.65 -13.97
CA ARG A 60 1.57 16.18 -14.28
C ARG A 60 2.17 15.50 -15.51
N GLN A 61 2.01 14.19 -15.65
CA GLN A 61 2.45 13.45 -16.82
C GLN A 61 1.73 13.90 -18.10
N LYS A 62 0.40 14.11 -18.05
CA LYS A 62 -0.38 14.60 -19.19
C LYS A 62 0.08 15.99 -19.63
N ILE A 63 0.28 16.91 -18.68
CA ILE A 63 0.81 18.26 -18.96
C ILE A 63 2.20 18.16 -19.59
N ALA A 64 3.10 17.34 -19.03
CA ALA A 64 4.44 17.14 -19.58
C ALA A 64 4.43 16.53 -20.99
N SER A 65 3.38 15.76 -21.31
CA SER A 65 3.15 15.17 -22.64
C SER A 65 2.46 16.14 -23.62
N GLY A 66 2.24 17.40 -23.22
CA GLY A 66 1.66 18.44 -24.06
C GLY A 66 0.14 18.54 -24.02
N ALA A 67 -0.54 17.82 -23.11
CA ALA A 67 -1.98 17.99 -22.94
C ALA A 67 -2.28 19.42 -22.44
N PRO A 68 -3.23 20.14 -23.06
CA PRO A 68 -3.65 21.44 -22.55
C PRO A 68 -4.18 21.30 -21.11
N PRO A 69 -3.98 22.31 -20.23
CA PRO A 69 -4.42 22.25 -18.83
C PRO A 69 -5.87 21.81 -18.66
N ALA A 70 -6.78 22.32 -19.49
CA ALA A 70 -8.20 21.96 -19.50
C ALA A 70 -8.51 20.47 -19.72
N TYR A 71 -7.57 19.71 -20.30
CA TYR A 71 -7.71 18.28 -20.59
C TYR A 71 -6.68 17.42 -19.82
N SER A 72 -5.98 18.03 -18.88
CA SER A 72 -4.93 17.34 -18.12
C SER A 72 -5.46 16.55 -16.92
N SER A 73 -6.69 16.79 -16.48
CA SER A 73 -7.30 15.99 -15.40
C SER A 73 -7.37 14.50 -15.77
N PRO A 74 -7.07 13.58 -14.84
CA PRO A 74 -7.18 12.15 -15.09
C PRO A 74 -8.64 11.72 -15.20
N SER A 75 -8.91 10.84 -16.16
CA SER A 75 -10.17 10.12 -16.27
C SER A 75 -10.22 8.93 -15.31
N GLU A 76 -11.42 8.41 -15.06
CA GLU A 76 -11.59 7.20 -14.25
C GLU A 76 -10.88 5.98 -14.86
N GLU A 77 -10.84 5.86 -16.19
CA GLU A 77 -10.14 4.75 -16.86
C GLU A 77 -8.62 4.85 -16.67
N GLU A 78 -8.03 6.04 -16.84
CA GLU A 78 -6.60 6.26 -16.57
C GLU A 78 -6.26 5.95 -15.09
N CYS A 79 -7.17 6.27 -14.17
CA CYS A 79 -7.02 5.93 -12.76
C CYS A 79 -7.18 4.42 -12.50
N LYS A 80 -8.02 3.73 -13.25
CA LYS A 80 -8.16 2.27 -13.18
C LYS A 80 -6.91 1.56 -13.67
N ASP A 81 -6.39 1.97 -14.82
CA ASP A 81 -5.12 1.44 -15.32
C ASP A 81 -4.00 1.69 -14.31
N ARG A 82 -4.00 2.87 -13.69
CA ARG A 82 -3.04 3.18 -12.64
C ARG A 82 -3.22 2.30 -11.41
N TRP A 83 -4.45 2.08 -10.94
CA TRP A 83 -4.73 1.17 -9.82
C TRP A 83 -4.15 -0.21 -10.10
N ASP A 84 -4.41 -0.76 -11.29
CA ASP A 84 -3.96 -2.10 -11.69
C ASP A 84 -2.43 -2.22 -11.77
N GLN A 85 -1.72 -1.10 -11.97
CA GLN A 85 -0.26 -1.02 -11.94
C GLN A 85 0.33 -0.87 -10.52
N LEU A 86 -0.49 -0.56 -9.50
CA LEU A 86 -0.01 -0.51 -8.12
C LEU A 86 0.34 -1.91 -7.63
N GLY A 87 1.44 -2.04 -6.87
CA GLY A 87 1.82 -3.34 -6.31
C GLY A 87 0.80 -3.89 -5.32
N GLU A 88 0.80 -5.22 -5.13
CA GLU A 88 -0.12 -5.95 -4.22
C GLU A 88 -0.15 -5.38 -2.79
N ARG A 89 0.96 -4.78 -2.32
CA ARG A 89 1.03 -4.15 -0.99
C ARG A 89 0.10 -2.94 -0.83
N GLN A 90 -0.25 -2.29 -1.93
CA GLN A 90 -1.08 -1.08 -1.97
C GLN A 90 -2.53 -1.41 -2.35
N GLN A 91 -2.72 -2.45 -3.17
CA GLN A 91 -4.03 -2.95 -3.56
C GLN A 91 -4.62 -3.84 -2.46
N ARG A 92 -5.43 -3.27 -1.58
CA ARG A 92 -6.21 -4.07 -0.61
C ARG A 92 -7.66 -4.25 -1.08
N ALA A 93 -8.24 -5.40 -0.79
CA ALA A 93 -9.60 -5.75 -1.20
C ALA A 93 -10.64 -4.74 -0.69
N GLY A 94 -11.40 -4.13 -1.60
CA GLY A 94 -12.43 -3.13 -1.28
C GLY A 94 -11.97 -1.67 -1.36
N ASP A 95 -10.67 -1.39 -1.54
CA ASP A 95 -10.15 -0.01 -1.56
C ASP A 95 -10.23 0.63 -2.95
N ARG A 96 -10.38 -0.19 -4.00
CA ARG A 96 -10.37 0.26 -5.40
C ARG A 96 -11.35 1.41 -5.65
N GLY A 97 -12.59 1.32 -5.18
CA GLY A 97 -13.58 2.39 -5.40
C GLY A 97 -13.16 3.74 -4.79
N GLY A 98 -12.65 3.71 -3.55
CA GLY A 98 -12.15 4.92 -2.88
C GLY A 98 -10.94 5.52 -3.58
N PHE A 99 -10.03 4.67 -4.07
CA PHE A 99 -8.89 5.12 -4.87
C PHE A 99 -9.33 5.79 -6.17
N LEU A 100 -10.21 5.14 -6.94
CA LEU A 100 -10.66 5.65 -8.24
C LEU A 100 -11.34 7.01 -8.10
N SER A 101 -12.27 7.13 -7.14
CA SER A 101 -12.96 8.38 -6.86
C SER A 101 -11.99 9.49 -6.45
N ALA A 102 -10.99 9.19 -5.63
CA ALA A 102 -9.97 10.15 -5.25
C ALA A 102 -9.07 10.55 -6.43
N CYS A 103 -8.64 9.61 -7.25
CA CYS A 103 -7.74 9.83 -8.37
C CYS A 103 -8.37 10.68 -9.50
N SER A 104 -9.62 10.39 -9.88
CA SER A 104 -10.31 11.10 -10.98
C SER A 104 -10.91 12.45 -10.57
N SER A 105 -10.89 12.78 -9.27
CA SER A 105 -11.42 14.04 -8.73
C SER A 105 -10.49 15.25 -8.88
N PHE A 106 -9.37 15.12 -9.60
CA PHE A 106 -8.36 16.17 -9.66
C PHE A 106 -8.78 17.34 -10.58
N PRO A 107 -8.93 18.58 -10.09
CA PRO A 107 -9.30 19.73 -10.92
C PRO A 107 -8.22 20.05 -11.96
N ALA A 108 -8.60 20.67 -13.08
CA ALA A 108 -7.64 21.13 -14.07
C ALA A 108 -6.84 22.35 -13.53
N PRO A 109 -5.58 22.55 -13.95
CA PRO A 109 -4.81 23.73 -13.56
C PRO A 109 -5.52 25.03 -13.94
N GLY A 110 -5.60 25.96 -12.99
CA GLY A 110 -6.29 27.25 -13.15
C GLY A 110 -7.79 27.22 -12.84
N LEU A 111 -8.37 26.06 -12.52
CA LEU A 111 -9.73 25.99 -11.98
C LEU A 111 -9.74 26.15 -10.45
N PRO A 112 -10.85 26.65 -9.87
CA PRO A 112 -11.02 26.68 -8.41
C PRO A 112 -10.79 25.30 -7.79
N GLY A 113 -10.09 25.25 -6.65
CA GLY A 113 -9.79 23.99 -5.96
C GLY A 113 -8.50 23.30 -6.44
N TYR A 114 -7.86 23.78 -7.52
CA TYR A 114 -6.63 23.18 -8.03
C TYR A 114 -5.47 23.27 -7.03
N ASP A 115 -5.20 24.47 -6.52
CA ASP A 115 -4.05 24.69 -5.63
C ASP A 115 -4.23 23.93 -4.31
N GLU A 116 -5.46 23.88 -3.80
CA GLU A 116 -5.81 23.08 -2.63
C GLU A 116 -5.62 21.59 -2.89
N ALA A 117 -6.05 21.10 -4.06
CA ALA A 117 -5.86 19.72 -4.49
C ALA A 117 -4.38 19.33 -4.60
N VAL A 118 -3.55 20.22 -5.16
CA VAL A 118 -2.11 20.02 -5.25
C VAL A 118 -1.46 20.00 -3.87
N ALA A 119 -1.83 20.94 -2.99
CA ALA A 119 -1.31 21.00 -1.64
C ALA A 119 -1.69 19.75 -0.83
N GLU A 120 -2.93 19.28 -0.95
CA GLU A 120 -3.42 18.06 -0.32
C GLU A 120 -2.66 16.82 -0.81
N ALA A 121 -2.56 16.62 -2.11
CA ALA A 121 -1.91 15.44 -2.70
C ALA A 121 -0.39 15.43 -2.45
N SER A 122 0.26 16.61 -2.42
CA SER A 122 1.70 16.73 -2.18
C SER A 122 2.08 16.39 -0.73
N ARG A 123 1.17 16.56 0.23
CA ARG A 123 1.38 16.11 1.62
C ARG A 123 1.50 14.59 1.73
N SER A 124 0.87 13.84 0.82
CA SER A 124 0.96 12.37 0.77
C SER A 124 2.32 11.87 0.25
N THR A 125 3.00 12.66 -0.60
CA THR A 125 4.32 12.32 -1.14
C THR A 125 5.48 12.65 -0.20
N LEU A 126 5.24 13.47 0.82
CA LEU A 126 6.19 13.79 1.89
C LEU A 126 5.99 12.83 3.07
N ARG A 127 6.24 11.53 2.86
CA ARG A 127 6.60 10.64 3.99
C ARG A 127 8.13 10.55 4.04
N PRO A 128 8.78 10.81 5.19
CA PRO A 128 10.19 10.46 5.38
C PRO A 128 10.40 8.94 5.28
#